data_AF-A0A0N0H1I3-F1
#
_entry.id   AF-A0A0N0H1I3-F1
#
_cell.length_a   1.000
_cell.length_b   1.000
_cell.length_c   1.000
_cell.angle_alpha   90.00
_cell.angle_beta   90.00
_cell.angle_gamma   90.00
#
_symmetry.space_group_name_H-M   'P 1'
#
loop_
_entity.id
_entity.type
_entity.pdbx_description
1 polymer ?
#
loop_
_entity_poly.entity_id
_entity_poly.type
_entity_poly.pdbx_seq_one_letter_code
_entity_poly.pdbx_strand_id
1 'polypeptide(L)'
;MAVPTEELKLEIVNAATGKTLGTKAAPSADGTLVVRDFPDDGPNPEQWQLTPVQAAQGGQTQADQAYVIRNAANGKVLDNPGAADRGVRQSDATAGKKSQQWRLVPIEGEAGLYSIRGATDGAVLDLADPGEDDTRIVLREYDDSAKSQRWRFVTAEPERTSDLMLRWAPLSHWNGRRSWRLARSTALRPTPDATPSFSDILLVLKRFGSDQDAGGWKSGGANRSPSGQPGWWAGLGDRFLADTTGTGRRDIVGLKPAKGAVTSSSRGDGTFDDDERVLHQPAPSASPADLWTLVDTTGDSKPDVVVLSADGVRVSSQDAGGTFTPAGGKLVLKAFGHGKEAGGWLADKHPRFLADTTGDGRLDIVGCHDDGVWVSIQDEHGKFAGPLHVLDDFGTDQGWSSVEEHPRFLVRTTSDGALDIVGFGPQGVVVSRGRGDGTFEPSKLVLNDFGLAQGWTGKKHLRIVADVTGDGTPDIVGFGDEGVWVSHGRGGSRFEQAQLVCRSFGYNEDAGGWRVDRHPRFLADITGDGRVDIVGFGGPGVYVARNLFRRFRTR
;
A
#
# COMPACT_ATOMS: atom_id res chain seq x y z
N MET A 1 14.84 8.37 -9.85
CA MET A 1 14.20 7.98 -8.57
C MET A 1 14.92 8.73 -7.45
N ALA A 2 14.19 9.43 -6.59
CA ALA A 2 14.77 10.27 -5.55
C ALA A 2 15.29 9.41 -4.40
N VAL A 3 16.53 9.61 -3.97
CA VAL A 3 17.02 8.97 -2.75
C VAL A 3 16.41 9.72 -1.55
N PRO A 4 15.76 9.05 -0.59
CA PRO A 4 15.20 9.70 0.60
C PRO A 4 16.35 10.04 1.54
N THR A 5 16.49 11.31 1.87
CA THR A 5 17.82 11.86 2.09
C THR A 5 18.06 12.29 3.54
N GLU A 6 17.14 12.98 4.21
CA GLU A 6 17.42 13.47 5.57
C GLU A 6 17.06 12.49 6.70
N GLU A 7 16.05 11.65 6.50
CA GLU A 7 15.40 10.92 7.60
C GLU A 7 15.72 9.41 7.62
N LEU A 8 16.56 8.87 6.74
CA LEU A 8 16.90 7.45 6.73
C LEU A 8 18.32 7.18 7.27
N LYS A 9 18.45 6.15 8.10
CA LYS A 9 19.73 5.53 8.44
C LYS A 9 20.01 4.41 7.43
N LEU A 10 21.08 4.54 6.68
CA LEU A 10 21.44 3.71 5.54
C LEU A 10 22.81 3.06 5.77
N GLU A 11 22.94 1.79 5.46
CA GLU A 11 24.20 1.16 5.13
C GLU A 11 24.52 1.42 3.66
N ILE A 12 25.78 1.74 3.36
CA ILE A 12 26.26 1.93 1.99
C ILE A 12 27.05 0.69 1.63
N VAL A 13 26.47 -0.17 0.78
CA VAL A 13 27.01 -1.50 0.46
C VAL A 13 27.63 -1.49 -0.92
N ASN A 14 28.84 -2.00 -1.05
CA ASN A 14 29.46 -2.15 -2.37
C ASN A 14 28.85 -3.35 -3.11
N ALA A 15 28.43 -3.15 -4.36
CA ALA A 15 27.73 -4.18 -5.11
C ALA A 15 28.63 -5.35 -5.54
N ALA A 16 29.94 -5.12 -5.72
CA ALA A 16 30.87 -6.16 -6.13
C ALA A 16 31.26 -7.09 -4.98
N THR A 17 31.43 -6.55 -3.77
CA THR A 17 31.89 -7.32 -2.61
C THR A 17 30.76 -7.73 -1.68
N GLY A 18 29.61 -7.05 -1.73
CA GLY A 18 28.50 -7.25 -0.78
C GLY A 18 28.76 -6.68 0.62
N LYS A 19 29.92 -6.04 0.82
CA LYS A 19 30.39 -5.54 2.11
C LYS A 19 30.03 -4.06 2.32
N THR A 20 29.97 -3.63 3.57
CA THR A 20 29.45 -2.31 3.96
C THR A 20 30.57 -1.28 4.19
N LEU A 21 30.31 -0.04 3.80
CA LEU A 21 31.14 1.12 4.05
C LEU A 21 31.18 1.45 5.54
N GLY A 22 32.38 1.50 6.11
CA GLY A 22 32.62 1.95 7.48
C GLY A 22 34.01 2.54 7.64
N THR A 23 34.32 2.99 8.86
CA THR A 23 35.68 3.40 9.20
C THR A 23 36.58 2.18 9.42
N LYS A 24 37.86 2.34 9.09
CA LYS A 24 38.87 1.32 9.36
C LYS A 24 38.98 1.09 10.86
N ALA A 25 39.01 -0.18 11.29
CA ALA A 25 39.19 -0.52 12.70
C ALA A 25 40.57 -0.06 13.21
N ALA A 26 40.63 0.21 14.53
CA ALA A 26 41.85 0.61 15.23
C ALA A 26 43.06 -0.30 14.92
N PRO A 27 44.29 0.23 14.86
CA PRO A 27 44.74 1.46 15.53
C PRO A 27 44.68 2.78 14.73
N SER A 28 44.29 2.80 13.46
CA SER A 28 44.24 4.06 12.69
C SER A 28 42.87 4.74 12.79
N ALA A 29 42.71 5.62 13.78
CA ALA A 29 41.51 6.46 13.98
C ALA A 29 41.47 7.70 13.04
N ASP A 30 42.18 7.68 11.90
CA ASP A 30 42.32 8.83 10.98
C ASP A 30 41.09 9.06 10.09
N GLY A 31 39.93 8.51 10.46
CA GLY A 31 38.68 8.58 9.70
C GLY A 31 38.72 7.88 8.34
N THR A 32 39.74 7.09 8.02
CA THR A 32 39.86 6.39 6.73
C THR A 32 38.66 5.48 6.49
N LEU A 33 38.05 5.60 5.32
CA LEU A 33 36.92 4.76 4.92
C LEU A 33 37.37 3.51 4.17
N VAL A 34 36.71 2.41 4.50
CA VAL A 34 36.94 1.08 3.96
C VAL A 34 35.60 0.39 3.73
N VAL A 35 35.62 -0.62 2.88
CA VAL A 35 34.58 -1.64 2.79
C VAL A 35 35.03 -2.85 3.61
N ARG A 36 34.18 -3.28 4.56
CA ARG A 36 34.50 -4.33 5.53
C ARG A 36 33.30 -5.22 5.84
N ASP A 37 33.59 -6.39 6.39
CA ASP A 37 32.56 -7.26 6.97
C ASP A 37 32.23 -6.82 8.40
N PHE A 38 30.98 -7.06 8.79
CA PHE A 38 30.48 -6.88 10.14
C PHE A 38 29.85 -8.21 10.58
N PRO A 39 30.61 -9.10 11.24
CA PRO A 39 30.09 -10.38 11.70
C PRO A 39 29.04 -10.19 12.80
N ASP A 40 28.13 -11.17 12.96
CA ASP A 40 26.98 -11.10 13.87
C ASP A 40 27.35 -10.82 15.34
N ASP A 41 28.55 -11.24 15.76
CA ASP A 41 29.08 -11.04 17.12
C ASP A 41 29.91 -9.74 17.27
N GLY A 42 30.02 -8.96 16.20
CA GLY A 42 30.82 -7.75 16.08
C GLY A 42 30.04 -6.45 16.28
N PRO A 43 30.70 -5.28 16.13
CA PRO A 43 29.98 -4.00 16.14
C PRO A 43 29.02 -3.93 14.95
N ASN A 44 27.86 -3.32 15.15
CA ASN A 44 26.90 -3.09 14.05
C ASN A 44 27.54 -2.25 12.93
N PRO A 45 27.14 -2.47 11.66
CA PRO A 45 27.55 -1.64 10.55
C PRO A 45 27.33 -0.15 10.80
N GLU A 46 28.23 0.69 10.30
CA GLU A 46 28.01 2.13 10.34
C GLU A 46 26.82 2.54 9.49
N GLN A 47 26.00 3.42 10.06
CA GLN A 47 24.80 3.94 9.43
C GLN A 47 25.00 5.39 8.99
N TRP A 48 24.42 5.74 7.86
CA TRP A 48 24.64 6.98 7.13
C TRP A 48 23.31 7.67 6.80
N GLN A 49 23.31 9.00 6.79
CA GLN A 49 22.18 9.87 6.41
C GLN A 49 22.63 10.80 5.28
N LEU A 50 21.76 11.15 4.35
CA LEU A 50 22.11 11.91 3.15
C LEU A 50 21.48 13.31 3.17
N THR A 51 22.09 14.32 3.77
CA THR A 51 21.44 15.65 3.83
C THR A 51 21.54 16.39 2.49
N PRO A 52 20.44 16.76 1.80
CA PRO A 52 20.49 17.58 0.59
C PRO A 52 21.12 18.95 0.88
N VAL A 53 22.01 19.37 0.00
CA VAL A 53 22.58 20.72 0.03
C VAL A 53 21.50 21.70 -0.44
N GLN A 54 21.14 22.68 0.40
CA GLN A 54 20.14 23.67 0.01
C GLN A 54 20.61 24.49 -1.20
N ALA A 55 19.74 24.59 -2.22
CA ALA A 55 19.99 25.39 -3.40
C ALA A 55 19.91 26.89 -3.07
N ALA A 56 20.82 27.68 -3.63
CA ALA A 56 20.57 29.11 -3.78
C ALA A 56 19.38 29.31 -4.74
N GLN A 57 18.52 30.29 -4.47
CA GLN A 57 17.28 30.54 -5.22
C GLN A 57 17.49 30.46 -6.75
N GLY A 58 17.02 29.38 -7.37
CA GLY A 58 17.16 29.09 -8.80
C GLY A 58 17.08 27.58 -9.04
N GLY A 59 16.01 27.13 -9.72
CA GLY A 59 15.61 25.73 -9.82
C GLY A 59 16.71 24.79 -10.30
N GLN A 60 17.17 23.90 -9.41
CA GLN A 60 17.91 22.70 -9.80
C GLN A 60 16.90 21.57 -10.05
N THR A 61 17.05 20.88 -11.18
CA THR A 61 16.39 19.59 -11.42
C THR A 61 16.92 18.53 -10.45
N GLN A 62 16.10 17.55 -10.07
CA GLN A 62 16.46 16.50 -9.10
C GLN A 62 17.72 15.69 -9.45
N ALA A 63 18.07 15.61 -10.74
CA ALA A 63 19.31 15.00 -11.23
C ALA A 63 20.58 15.77 -10.84
N ASP A 64 20.45 17.05 -10.46
CA ASP A 64 21.55 17.93 -10.07
C ASP A 64 21.71 18.12 -8.56
N GLN A 65 20.87 17.46 -7.75
CA GLN A 65 20.88 17.58 -6.30
C GLN A 65 22.15 16.97 -5.70
N ALA A 66 22.90 17.77 -4.93
CA ALA A 66 24.03 17.32 -4.14
C ALA A 66 23.62 17.00 -2.70
N TYR A 67 24.33 16.09 -2.06
CA TYR A 67 24.09 15.58 -0.71
C TYR A 67 25.36 15.61 0.14
N VAL A 68 25.20 15.77 1.43
CA VAL A 68 26.21 15.53 2.46
C VAL A 68 25.93 14.17 3.08
N ILE A 69 26.85 13.22 2.95
CA ILE A 69 26.71 11.87 3.51
C ILE A 69 27.26 11.87 4.93
N ARG A 70 26.39 11.78 5.93
CA ARG A 70 26.69 11.95 7.36
C ARG A 70 26.58 10.63 8.10
N ASN A 71 27.59 10.27 8.90
CA ASN A 71 27.51 9.16 9.83
C ASN A 71 26.49 9.47 10.94
N ALA A 72 25.52 8.58 11.13
CA ALA A 72 24.38 8.78 12.02
C ALA A 72 24.74 8.73 13.51
N ALA A 73 25.85 8.08 13.88
CA ALA A 73 26.27 7.91 15.27
C ALA A 73 27.16 9.07 15.76
N ASN A 74 28.07 9.57 14.92
CA ASN A 74 29.07 10.56 15.32
C ASN A 74 28.93 11.92 14.61
N GLY A 75 28.04 12.04 13.62
CA GLY A 75 27.78 13.28 12.90
C GLY A 75 28.87 13.72 11.90
N LYS A 76 29.98 12.98 11.78
CA LYS A 76 31.02 13.23 10.78
C LYS A 76 30.51 12.91 9.38
N VAL A 77 31.14 13.47 8.36
CA VAL A 77 30.70 13.37 6.97
C VAL A 77 31.78 12.80 6.06
N LEU A 78 31.32 12.16 4.98
CA LEU A 78 32.15 11.69 3.89
C LEU A 78 32.84 12.89 3.22
N ASP A 79 34.18 12.90 3.22
CA ASP A 79 34.99 14.01 2.72
C ASP A 79 36.10 13.51 1.78
N ASN A 80 36.29 14.23 0.69
CA ASN A 80 37.47 14.16 -0.16
C ASN A 80 38.53 15.18 0.34
N PRO A 81 39.53 14.78 1.15
CA PRO A 81 40.53 15.73 1.64
C PRO A 81 41.46 16.27 0.53
N GLY A 82 41.36 15.79 -0.72
CA GLY A 82 42.28 16.15 -1.79
C GLY A 82 43.70 15.62 -1.57
N ALA A 83 43.86 14.60 -0.73
CA ALA A 83 45.14 13.98 -0.43
C ALA A 83 45.69 13.23 -1.66
N ALA A 84 47.02 13.17 -1.79
CA ALA A 84 47.69 12.50 -2.91
C ALA A 84 47.35 11.00 -3.03
N ASP A 85 46.91 10.40 -1.92
CA ASP A 85 46.45 9.02 -1.87
C ASP A 85 45.06 8.81 -2.51
N ARG A 86 44.32 9.89 -2.84
CA ARG A 86 42.93 9.88 -3.33
C ARG A 86 41.93 9.22 -2.37
N GLY A 87 42.28 9.11 -1.08
CA GLY A 87 41.50 8.39 -0.09
C GLY A 87 40.34 9.19 0.46
N VAL A 88 39.17 8.57 0.59
CA VAL A 88 37.99 9.19 1.20
C VAL A 88 38.02 8.96 2.72
N ARG A 89 37.65 9.99 3.49
CA ARG A 89 37.70 9.97 4.96
C ARG A 89 36.45 10.55 5.59
N GLN A 90 36.20 10.20 6.85
CA GLN A 90 35.27 10.93 7.72
C GLN A 90 35.95 12.16 8.31
N SER A 91 35.26 13.30 8.25
CA SER A 91 35.69 14.56 8.86
C SER A 91 34.50 15.33 9.44
N ASP A 92 34.77 16.39 10.21
CA ASP A 92 33.70 17.22 10.74
C ASP A 92 32.95 17.97 9.63
N ALA A 93 31.62 18.02 9.75
CA ALA A 93 30.77 18.67 8.76
C ALA A 93 31.04 20.18 8.70
N THR A 94 31.36 20.68 7.52
CA THR A 94 31.58 22.10 7.26
C THR A 94 30.57 22.61 6.24
N ALA A 95 29.74 23.58 6.64
CA ALA A 95 28.68 24.12 5.78
C ALA A 95 29.25 24.65 4.45
N GLY A 96 28.66 24.23 3.33
CA GLY A 96 29.06 24.67 1.99
C GLY A 96 30.38 24.09 1.46
N LYS A 97 31.11 23.26 2.23
CA LYS A 97 32.38 22.67 1.81
C LYS A 97 32.17 21.71 0.64
N LYS A 98 32.75 22.03 -0.51
CA LYS A 98 32.52 21.31 -1.78
C LYS A 98 33.04 19.87 -1.78
N SER A 99 34.11 19.59 -1.06
CA SER A 99 34.67 18.23 -0.93
C SER A 99 33.80 17.28 -0.10
N GLN A 100 32.77 17.80 0.59
CA GLN A 100 31.79 17.02 1.37
C GLN A 100 30.44 16.89 0.62
N GLN A 101 30.38 17.30 -0.65
CA GLN A 101 29.17 17.28 -1.46
C GLN A 101 29.26 16.17 -2.51
N TRP A 102 28.25 15.32 -2.55
CA TRP A 102 28.20 14.10 -3.36
C TRP A 102 26.89 14.04 -4.15
N ARG A 103 26.97 13.54 -5.38
CA ARG A 103 25.84 13.28 -6.27
C ARG A 103 25.65 11.78 -6.38
N LEU A 104 24.39 11.33 -6.26
CA LEU A 104 24.02 9.93 -6.39
C LEU A 104 23.48 9.70 -7.81
N VAL A 105 24.28 9.08 -8.67
CA VAL A 105 23.95 8.86 -10.08
C VAL A 105 23.43 7.43 -10.26
N PRO A 106 22.16 7.20 -10.61
CA PRO A 106 21.65 5.85 -10.85
C PRO A 106 22.40 5.13 -11.97
N ILE A 107 22.63 3.83 -11.83
CA ILE A 107 23.18 3.00 -12.91
C ILE A 107 22.04 2.58 -13.83
N GLU A 108 22.16 2.92 -15.12
CA GLU A 108 21.15 2.58 -16.12
C GLU A 108 21.02 1.05 -16.27
N GLY A 109 19.79 0.55 -16.29
CA GLY A 109 19.49 -0.89 -16.38
C GLY A 109 19.66 -1.69 -15.09
N GLU A 110 20.22 -1.10 -14.02
CA GLU A 110 20.46 -1.78 -12.73
C GLU A 110 19.75 -1.06 -11.58
N ALA A 111 18.45 -1.33 -11.44
CA ALA A 111 17.60 -0.73 -10.41
C ALA A 111 18.20 -0.89 -9.00
N GLY A 112 18.28 0.23 -8.27
CA GLY A 112 18.78 0.27 -6.90
C GLY A 112 20.30 0.37 -6.76
N LEU A 113 21.05 0.46 -7.86
CA LEU A 113 22.49 0.74 -7.84
C LEU A 113 22.80 2.17 -8.27
N TYR A 114 23.83 2.74 -7.63
CA TYR A 114 24.25 4.12 -7.82
C TYR A 114 25.78 4.21 -7.90
N SER A 115 26.25 5.19 -8.67
CA SER A 115 27.60 5.74 -8.52
C SER A 115 27.56 6.95 -7.59
N ILE A 116 28.46 6.99 -6.60
CA ILE A 116 28.59 8.11 -5.67
C ILE A 116 29.69 9.03 -6.22
N ARG A 117 29.29 10.15 -6.81
CA ARG A 117 30.16 11.07 -7.54
C ARG A 117 30.43 12.35 -6.74
N GLY A 118 31.67 12.81 -6.70
CA GLY A 118 32.01 14.12 -6.13
C GLY A 118 31.31 15.25 -6.90
N ALA A 119 30.74 16.22 -6.18
CA ALA A 119 29.92 17.26 -6.81
C ALA A 119 30.71 18.24 -7.70
N THR A 120 32.04 18.29 -7.57
CA THR A 120 32.92 19.27 -8.25
C THR A 120 33.95 18.67 -9.20
N ASP A 121 34.45 17.47 -8.93
CA ASP A 121 35.55 16.85 -9.68
C ASP A 121 35.08 15.70 -10.59
N GLY A 122 33.81 15.28 -10.47
CA GLY A 122 33.24 14.20 -11.27
C GLY A 122 33.81 12.80 -10.97
N ALA A 123 34.79 12.71 -10.06
CA ALA A 123 35.37 11.46 -9.62
C ALA A 123 34.35 10.67 -8.78
N VAL A 124 34.44 9.35 -8.81
CA VAL A 124 33.47 8.46 -8.16
C VAL A 124 34.15 7.61 -7.09
N LEU A 125 33.39 7.24 -6.07
CA LEU A 125 33.85 6.27 -5.07
C LEU A 125 34.10 4.92 -5.74
N ASP A 126 35.32 4.43 -5.55
CA ASP A 126 35.81 3.15 -6.04
C ASP A 126 36.54 2.39 -4.92
N LEU A 127 36.70 1.09 -5.11
CA LEU A 127 37.56 0.27 -4.28
C LEU A 127 39.02 0.40 -4.76
N ALA A 128 39.94 0.56 -3.81
CA ALA A 128 41.35 0.34 -4.08
C ALA A 128 41.59 -1.14 -4.42
N ASP A 129 42.79 -1.45 -4.94
CA ASP A 129 43.16 -2.83 -5.23
C ASP A 129 43.01 -3.67 -3.94
N PRO A 130 42.40 -4.86 -4.04
CA PRO A 130 41.98 -5.63 -2.87
C PRO A 130 43.17 -6.03 -2.00
N GLY A 131 43.13 -5.66 -0.72
CA GLY A 131 44.07 -6.11 0.31
C GLY A 131 43.49 -7.29 1.13
N GLU A 132 44.31 -7.88 2.00
CA GLU A 132 43.92 -9.05 2.81
C GLU A 132 42.77 -8.77 3.79
N ASP A 133 42.59 -7.52 4.24
CA ASP A 133 41.46 -7.08 5.09
C ASP A 133 41.13 -5.59 4.84
N ASP A 134 39.86 -5.20 4.99
CA ASP A 134 39.34 -3.82 4.87
C ASP A 134 39.79 -3.08 3.58
N THR A 135 39.01 -3.20 2.49
CA THR A 135 39.36 -2.57 1.20
C THR A 135 39.12 -1.06 1.24
N ARG A 136 40.17 -0.26 0.99
CA ARG A 136 40.09 1.20 1.10
C ARG A 136 39.20 1.83 0.02
N ILE A 137 38.49 2.90 0.40
CA ILE A 137 37.77 3.75 -0.56
C ILE A 137 38.70 4.80 -1.16
N VAL A 138 38.69 4.87 -2.49
CA VAL A 138 39.44 5.88 -3.26
C VAL A 138 38.53 6.56 -4.28
N LEU A 139 38.98 7.70 -4.79
CA LEU A 139 38.33 8.37 -5.91
C LEU A 139 39.04 8.03 -7.23
N ARG A 140 38.27 7.57 -8.21
CA ARG A 140 38.72 7.28 -9.58
C ARG A 140 37.77 7.91 -10.60
N GLU A 141 38.21 7.93 -11.86
CA GLU A 141 37.32 8.30 -12.97
C GLU A 141 36.22 7.25 -13.13
N TYR A 142 35.04 7.69 -13.57
CA TYR A 142 33.90 6.79 -13.77
C TYR A 142 34.16 5.81 -14.91
N ASP A 143 33.92 4.53 -14.64
CA ASP A 143 34.03 3.41 -15.57
C ASP A 143 32.74 2.59 -15.47
N ASP A 144 32.01 2.48 -16.58
CA ASP A 144 30.72 1.79 -16.66
C ASP A 144 30.85 0.27 -16.46
N SER A 145 32.02 -0.28 -16.76
CA SER A 145 32.37 -1.69 -16.56
C SER A 145 32.83 -2.02 -15.14
N ALA A 146 33.24 -1.00 -14.37
CA ALA A 146 33.79 -1.16 -13.03
C ALA A 146 32.69 -1.42 -11.99
N LYS A 147 32.46 -2.70 -11.68
CA LYS A 147 31.53 -3.12 -10.61
C LYS A 147 31.91 -2.58 -9.24
N SER A 148 33.19 -2.30 -9.01
CA SER A 148 33.70 -1.71 -7.76
C SER A 148 33.20 -0.28 -7.51
N GLN A 149 32.71 0.41 -8.54
CA GLN A 149 32.14 1.76 -8.46
C GLN A 149 30.62 1.79 -8.22
N ARG A 150 30.00 0.61 -8.05
CA ARG A 150 28.55 0.46 -7.91
C ARG A 150 28.18 0.26 -6.45
N TRP A 151 27.29 1.10 -5.95
CA TRP A 151 26.91 1.17 -4.55
C TRP A 151 25.41 0.99 -4.40
N ARG A 152 25.01 0.30 -3.33
CA ARG A 152 23.62 0.12 -2.92
C ARG A 152 23.42 0.81 -1.57
N PHE A 153 22.34 1.56 -1.45
CA PHE A 153 21.89 2.10 -0.18
C PHE A 153 20.91 1.11 0.43
N VAL A 154 21.31 0.43 1.50
CA VAL A 154 20.48 -0.52 2.24
C VAL A 154 20.05 0.17 3.52
N THR A 155 18.77 0.45 3.66
CA THR A 155 18.23 0.93 4.95
C THR A 155 18.61 -0.01 6.09
N ALA A 156 19.11 0.51 7.22
CA ALA A 156 19.42 -0.30 8.39
C ALA A 156 18.12 -0.78 9.07
N GLU A 157 18.14 -1.97 9.70
CA GLU A 157 16.95 -2.65 10.25
C GLU A 157 15.94 -1.69 10.92
N PRO A 158 14.62 -1.85 10.66
CA PRO A 158 13.64 -0.91 11.18
C PRO A 158 13.57 -0.95 12.71
N GLU A 159 13.69 0.21 13.36
CA GLU A 159 13.30 0.42 14.75
C GLU A 159 11.77 0.28 14.89
N ARG A 160 11.25 0.07 16.10
CA ARG A 160 9.80 -0.02 16.38
C ARG A 160 9.11 1.29 15.98
N THR A 161 8.51 1.35 14.80
CA THR A 161 8.19 2.62 14.12
C THR A 161 6.71 2.73 13.78
N SER A 162 5.90 3.13 14.77
CA SER A 162 4.56 3.71 14.57
C SER A 162 4.36 4.87 15.57
N ASP A 163 3.89 6.03 15.11
CA ASP A 163 3.64 7.17 16.00
C ASP A 163 2.14 7.31 16.26
N LEU A 164 1.78 7.58 17.50
CA LEU A 164 0.43 7.95 17.88
C LEU A 164 0.13 9.38 17.38
N MET A 165 -0.58 9.50 16.26
CA MET A 165 -0.98 10.78 15.68
C MET A 165 -2.17 11.39 16.43
N LEU A 166 -3.17 10.56 16.71
CA LEU A 166 -4.40 10.96 17.37
C LEU A 166 -4.66 10.03 18.54
N ARG A 167 -4.93 10.58 19.72
CA ARG A 167 -5.27 9.82 20.93
C ARG A 167 -6.77 9.87 21.19
N TRP A 168 -7.33 8.79 21.72
CA TRP A 168 -8.69 8.81 22.25
C TRP A 168 -8.73 9.64 23.55
N ALA A 169 -9.47 10.75 23.54
CA ALA A 169 -9.70 11.60 24.69
C ALA A 169 -11.16 11.48 25.15
N PRO A 170 -11.43 11.26 26.45
CA PRO A 170 -12.80 11.18 26.94
C PRO A 170 -13.49 12.53 26.82
N LEU A 171 -14.75 12.49 26.39
CA LEU A 171 -15.69 13.60 26.46
C LEU A 171 -16.65 13.33 27.61
N SER A 172 -16.60 14.22 28.60
CA SER A 172 -17.54 14.23 29.72
C SER A 172 -18.84 14.87 29.26
N HIS A 173 -19.91 14.09 29.25
CA HIS A 173 -21.26 14.60 29.03
C HIS A 173 -21.96 14.85 30.36
N TRP A 174 -22.74 15.92 30.44
CA TRP A 174 -23.54 16.27 31.61
C TRP A 174 -24.60 15.20 31.96
N ASN A 175 -24.96 14.35 30.99
CA ASN A 175 -25.93 13.26 31.15
C ASN A 175 -25.30 11.90 31.52
N GLY A 176 -24.01 11.87 31.89
CA GLY A 176 -23.32 10.64 32.28
C GLY A 176 -22.92 9.72 31.12
N ARG A 177 -23.19 10.07 29.85
CA ARG A 177 -22.65 9.33 28.70
C ARG A 177 -21.13 9.47 28.68
N ARG A 178 -20.45 8.36 28.40
CA ARG A 178 -19.01 8.33 28.08
C ARG A 178 -18.87 8.22 26.57
N SER A 179 -18.31 9.23 25.93
CA SER A 179 -17.88 9.15 24.54
C SER A 179 -16.42 9.56 24.43
N TRP A 180 -15.79 9.25 23.32
CA TRP A 180 -14.38 9.54 23.08
C TRP A 180 -14.26 10.35 21.78
N ARG A 181 -13.37 11.34 21.77
CA ARG A 181 -12.97 12.06 20.56
C ARG A 181 -11.51 11.76 20.24
N LEU A 182 -11.15 11.86 18.97
CA LEU A 182 -9.74 11.94 18.59
C LEU A 182 -9.23 13.33 18.96
N ALA A 183 -8.16 13.38 19.75
CA ALA A 183 -7.44 14.60 20.05
C ALA A 183 -6.02 14.48 19.51
N ARG A 184 -5.44 15.60 19.05
CA ARG A 184 -4.05 15.62 18.58
C ARG A 184 -3.11 15.19 19.71
N SER A 185 -2.14 14.35 19.36
CA SER A 185 -0.98 14.09 20.21
C SER A 185 -0.02 15.28 20.15
N THR A 186 0.69 15.58 21.24
CA THR A 186 1.74 16.62 21.27
C THR A 186 3.04 16.17 20.58
N ALA A 187 3.08 14.95 20.05
CA ALA A 187 4.30 14.33 19.53
C ALA A 187 4.82 14.99 18.23
N LEU A 188 3.98 15.63 17.41
CA LEU A 188 4.45 16.20 16.13
C LEU A 188 3.82 17.55 15.77
N ARG A 189 4.70 18.52 15.44
CA ARG A 189 4.35 19.74 14.72
C ARG A 189 4.35 19.44 13.22
N PRO A 190 3.44 20.06 12.43
CA PRO A 190 3.52 19.99 10.97
C PRO A 190 4.92 20.38 10.49
N THR A 191 5.42 19.72 9.44
CA THR A 191 6.49 20.30 8.61
C THR A 191 6.04 21.69 8.15
N PRO A 192 6.94 22.69 8.06
CA PRO A 192 6.62 23.92 7.34
C PRO A 192 6.03 23.54 5.97
N ASP A 193 4.89 24.14 5.63
CA ASP A 193 4.13 23.94 4.37
C ASP A 193 3.30 22.65 4.23
N ALA A 194 3.38 21.70 5.16
CA ALA A 194 2.41 20.62 5.23
C ALA A 194 1.17 21.08 6.01
N THR A 195 -0.02 20.96 5.42
CA THR A 195 -1.28 21.15 6.15
C THR A 195 -1.82 19.78 6.56
N PRO A 196 -1.44 19.21 7.72
CA PRO A 196 -2.15 18.05 8.24
C PRO A 196 -3.53 18.53 8.72
N SER A 197 -4.52 18.43 7.83
CA SER A 197 -5.92 18.62 8.19
C SER A 197 -6.43 17.36 8.90
N PHE A 198 -6.06 17.21 10.17
CA PHE A 198 -6.91 16.48 11.08
C PHE A 198 -7.95 17.49 11.56
N SER A 199 -9.08 17.56 10.85
CA SER A 199 -10.29 18.17 11.38
C SER A 199 -10.58 17.54 12.75
N ASP A 200 -11.22 18.26 13.67
CA ASP A 200 -11.78 17.62 14.86
C ASP A 200 -12.78 16.56 14.38
N ILE A 201 -12.34 15.30 14.26
CA ILE A 201 -13.16 14.19 13.77
C ILE A 201 -14.16 13.87 14.89
N LEU A 202 -15.25 14.62 14.88
CA LEU A 202 -16.48 14.32 15.59
C LEU A 202 -17.53 14.05 14.53
N LEU A 203 -17.43 12.90 13.87
CA LEU A 203 -18.42 12.46 12.89
C LEU A 203 -19.65 11.92 13.66
N VAL A 204 -20.39 12.84 14.29
CA VAL A 204 -21.69 12.56 14.93
C VAL A 204 -22.79 13.02 13.98
N LEU A 205 -22.87 12.38 12.81
CA LEU A 205 -24.09 12.48 12.02
C LEU A 205 -25.17 11.69 12.75
N LYS A 206 -26.18 12.38 13.31
CA LYS A 206 -27.24 11.73 14.11
C LYS A 206 -27.90 10.55 13.41
N ARG A 207 -27.97 10.54 12.07
CA ARG A 207 -28.65 9.51 11.26
C ARG A 207 -27.72 8.42 10.69
N PHE A 208 -26.42 8.67 10.67
CA PHE A 208 -25.39 7.78 10.11
C PHE A 208 -24.33 7.36 11.13
N GLY A 209 -24.39 7.86 12.36
CA GLY A 209 -23.50 7.53 13.48
C GLY A 209 -23.99 6.36 14.32
N SER A 210 -23.38 6.17 15.50
CA SER A 210 -23.75 5.13 16.46
C SER A 210 -24.92 5.50 17.38
N ASP A 211 -25.64 6.58 17.07
CA ASP A 211 -26.78 7.02 17.87
C ASP A 211 -27.95 6.02 17.76
N GLN A 212 -28.75 5.88 18.82
CA GLN A 212 -29.91 4.98 18.82
C GLN A 212 -30.97 5.44 17.81
N ASP A 213 -31.10 6.74 17.59
CA ASP A 213 -32.00 7.35 16.60
C ASP A 213 -31.50 7.13 15.15
N ALA A 214 -30.22 6.75 14.97
CA ALA A 214 -29.67 6.35 13.67
C ALA A 214 -30.17 4.99 13.18
N GLY A 215 -30.88 4.23 14.03
CA GLY A 215 -31.45 2.92 13.71
C GLY A 215 -30.61 1.72 14.15
N GLY A 216 -29.66 1.92 15.08
CA GLY A 216 -28.90 0.80 15.66
C GLY A 216 -28.04 0.05 14.65
N TRP A 217 -27.27 0.78 13.82
CA TRP A 217 -26.34 0.21 12.85
C TRP A 217 -25.39 -0.79 13.52
N LYS A 218 -25.57 -2.09 13.24
CA LYS A 218 -24.64 -3.15 13.62
C LYS A 218 -23.80 -3.49 12.40
N SER A 219 -22.49 -3.27 12.46
CA SER A 219 -21.54 -3.79 11.48
C SER A 219 -21.44 -5.32 11.65
N GLY A 220 -22.40 -6.05 11.06
CA GLY A 220 -22.53 -7.51 11.14
C GLY A 220 -22.08 -8.24 9.87
N GLY A 221 -21.55 -7.54 8.87
CA GLY A 221 -21.16 -8.10 7.58
C GLY A 221 -19.77 -8.77 7.57
N ALA A 222 -19.66 -9.82 6.77
CA ALA A 222 -18.48 -10.69 6.63
C ALA A 222 -17.39 -10.19 5.65
N ASN A 223 -17.40 -8.91 5.24
CA ASN A 223 -16.39 -8.37 4.31
C ASN A 223 -15.85 -7.03 4.79
N ARG A 224 -14.92 -7.08 5.75
CA ARG A 224 -14.08 -5.94 6.10
C ARG A 224 -12.88 -5.91 5.15
N SER A 225 -12.89 -5.07 4.13
CA SER A 225 -11.65 -4.78 3.40
C SER A 225 -10.90 -3.63 4.08
N PRO A 226 -9.59 -3.77 4.34
CA PRO A 226 -8.76 -2.73 4.93
C PRO A 226 -8.23 -1.70 3.92
N SER A 227 -8.66 -1.66 2.65
CA SER A 227 -7.87 -0.90 1.64
C SER A 227 -8.58 -0.35 0.41
N GLY A 228 -9.89 -0.09 0.43
CA GLY A 228 -10.54 0.76 -0.59
C GLY A 228 -10.37 0.34 -2.06
N GLN A 229 -10.02 -0.93 -2.33
CA GLN A 229 -9.80 -1.45 -3.68
C GLN A 229 -11.15 -1.61 -4.44
N PRO A 230 -11.14 -1.51 -5.79
CA PRO A 230 -12.30 -1.80 -6.63
C PRO A 230 -12.87 -3.20 -6.36
N GLY A 231 -14.19 -3.38 -6.50
CA GLY A 231 -14.85 -4.68 -6.30
C GLY A 231 -15.27 -4.99 -4.85
N TRP A 232 -15.31 -3.99 -3.97
CA TRP A 232 -15.87 -4.17 -2.63
C TRP A 232 -17.40 -4.25 -2.66
N TRP A 233 -17.91 -5.21 -1.89
CA TRP A 233 -19.34 -5.48 -1.74
C TRP A 233 -19.78 -5.13 -0.32
N ALA A 234 -20.77 -4.25 -0.23
CA ALA A 234 -21.44 -3.90 0.99
C ALA A 234 -22.63 -4.83 1.23
N GLY A 235 -22.79 -5.32 2.46
CA GLY A 235 -23.97 -6.03 2.91
C GLY A 235 -25.00 -5.11 3.55
N LEU A 236 -26.20 -5.64 3.83
CA LEU A 236 -27.20 -4.90 4.61
C LEU A 236 -26.63 -4.46 5.97
N GLY A 237 -26.78 -3.19 6.30
CA GLY A 237 -26.26 -2.56 7.52
C GLY A 237 -24.89 -1.88 7.36
N ASP A 238 -24.24 -2.03 6.20
CA ASP A 238 -22.95 -1.39 5.95
C ASP A 238 -23.09 0.09 5.56
N ARG A 239 -21.98 0.81 5.75
CA ARG A 239 -21.81 2.22 5.41
C ARG A 239 -20.46 2.42 4.72
N PHE A 240 -20.43 3.28 3.72
CA PHE A 240 -19.23 3.56 2.94
C PHE A 240 -19.31 4.90 2.22
N LEU A 241 -18.18 5.29 1.66
CA LEU A 241 -18.05 6.49 0.84
C LEU A 241 -18.08 6.13 -0.64
N ALA A 242 -19.01 6.72 -1.38
CA ALA A 242 -19.13 6.53 -2.82
C ALA A 242 -19.47 7.84 -3.51
N ASP A 243 -19.00 8.01 -4.74
CA ASP A 243 -19.46 9.10 -5.59
C ASP A 243 -20.83 8.73 -6.16
N THR A 244 -21.88 9.35 -5.61
CA THR A 244 -23.25 9.04 -6.04
C THR A 244 -23.68 9.82 -7.26
N THR A 245 -22.82 10.68 -7.80
CA THR A 245 -23.18 11.67 -8.84
C THR A 245 -22.27 11.64 -10.07
N GLY A 246 -21.14 10.93 -10.01
CA GLY A 246 -20.10 10.97 -11.04
C GLY A 246 -19.25 12.24 -11.04
N THR A 247 -19.29 13.05 -9.96
CA THR A 247 -18.58 14.34 -9.88
C THR A 247 -17.20 14.25 -9.22
N GLY A 248 -16.80 13.06 -8.78
CA GLY A 248 -15.61 12.81 -7.96
C GLY A 248 -15.80 13.10 -6.47
N ARG A 249 -16.92 13.70 -6.05
CA ARG A 249 -17.22 13.91 -4.62
C ARG A 249 -17.83 12.66 -4.01
N ARG A 250 -17.27 12.20 -2.89
CA ARG A 250 -17.78 11.02 -2.19
C ARG A 250 -18.77 11.39 -1.09
N ASP A 251 -19.97 10.89 -1.23
CA ASP A 251 -21.06 10.98 -0.26
C ASP A 251 -21.02 9.79 0.69
N ILE A 252 -21.72 9.91 1.82
CA ILE A 252 -21.98 8.75 2.69
C ILE A 252 -23.14 7.97 2.09
N VAL A 253 -22.96 6.67 1.92
CA VAL A 253 -24.02 5.73 1.57
C VAL A 253 -24.20 4.73 2.72
N GLY A 254 -25.45 4.42 3.05
CA GLY A 254 -25.80 3.42 4.05
C GLY A 254 -26.90 2.49 3.54
N LEU A 255 -26.75 1.19 3.81
CA LEU A 255 -27.70 0.16 3.38
C LEU A 255 -28.65 -0.22 4.52
N LYS A 256 -29.86 0.34 4.51
CA LYS A 256 -30.85 0.13 5.57
C LYS A 256 -31.85 -0.96 5.15
N PRO A 257 -32.09 -1.99 5.98
CA PRO A 257 -33.05 -3.05 5.66
C PRO A 257 -34.45 -2.55 5.27
N ALA A 258 -34.96 -1.50 5.95
CA ALA A 258 -36.31 -0.98 5.71
C ALA A 258 -36.39 0.15 4.67
N LYS A 259 -35.27 0.78 4.29
CA LYS A 259 -35.26 1.95 3.40
C LYS A 259 -34.45 1.77 2.12
N GLY A 260 -33.74 0.64 1.98
CA GLY A 260 -32.79 0.44 0.88
C GLY A 260 -31.51 1.25 1.08
N ALA A 261 -30.88 1.65 -0.03
CA ALA A 261 -29.70 2.51 0.02
C ALA A 261 -30.12 3.95 0.25
N VAL A 262 -29.52 4.58 1.25
CA VAL A 262 -29.71 6.00 1.58
C VAL A 262 -28.39 6.73 1.54
N THR A 263 -28.43 8.03 1.25
CA THR A 263 -27.23 8.86 1.14
C THR A 263 -27.34 10.17 1.90
N SER A 264 -26.19 10.69 2.32
CA SER A 264 -25.98 12.02 2.85
C SER A 264 -24.86 12.67 2.05
N SER A 265 -25.19 13.77 1.37
CA SER A 265 -24.32 14.41 0.39
C SER A 265 -23.15 15.13 1.06
N SER A 266 -21.97 15.00 0.47
CA SER A 266 -20.77 15.69 0.91
C SER A 266 -20.73 17.12 0.39
N ARG A 267 -20.35 18.06 1.24
CA ARG A 267 -20.12 19.46 0.85
C ARG A 267 -18.71 19.68 0.31
N GLY A 268 -17.83 18.69 0.42
CA GLY A 268 -16.44 18.75 -0.03
C GLY A 268 -15.47 19.42 0.94
N ASP A 269 -15.96 19.91 2.09
CA ASP A 269 -15.17 20.54 3.16
C ASP A 269 -15.00 19.62 4.39
N GLY A 270 -15.32 18.34 4.24
CA GLY A 270 -15.36 17.36 5.33
C GLY A 270 -16.68 17.34 6.10
N THR A 271 -17.66 18.18 5.73
CA THR A 271 -19.03 18.14 6.26
C THR A 271 -20.00 17.49 5.28
N PHE A 272 -21.10 16.97 5.84
CA PHE A 272 -22.14 16.27 5.10
C PHE A 272 -23.51 16.84 5.48
N ASP A 273 -24.48 16.70 4.57
CA ASP A 273 -25.85 17.10 4.84
C ASP A 273 -26.50 16.22 5.91
N ASP A 274 -27.19 16.86 6.86
CA ASP A 274 -27.88 16.16 7.95
C ASP A 274 -29.11 15.37 7.45
N ASP A 275 -29.63 15.73 6.28
CA ASP A 275 -30.79 15.08 5.68
C ASP A 275 -30.43 13.84 4.87
N GLU A 276 -31.18 12.78 5.15
CA GLU A 276 -31.04 11.49 4.49
C GLU A 276 -31.94 11.46 3.25
N ARG A 277 -31.34 11.20 2.09
CA ARG A 277 -32.07 10.98 0.83
C ARG A 277 -32.07 9.50 0.49
N VAL A 278 -33.21 8.97 0.05
CA VAL A 278 -33.26 7.60 -0.50
C VAL A 278 -32.58 7.61 -1.87
N LEU A 279 -31.57 6.77 -2.02
CA LEU A 279 -30.78 6.62 -3.24
C LEU A 279 -31.33 5.49 -4.11
N HIS A 280 -31.66 4.36 -3.48
CA HIS A 280 -32.20 3.18 -4.13
C HIS A 280 -33.19 2.47 -3.20
N GLN A 281 -34.41 2.25 -3.68
CA GLN A 281 -35.47 1.56 -2.92
C GLN A 281 -35.14 0.06 -2.78
N PRO A 282 -35.40 -0.55 -1.62
CA PRO A 282 -35.08 -1.95 -1.39
C PRO A 282 -35.91 -2.86 -2.32
N ALA A 283 -35.33 -3.98 -2.71
CA ALA A 283 -36.10 -5.03 -3.39
C ALA A 283 -37.13 -5.63 -2.40
N PRO A 284 -38.35 -5.99 -2.87
CA PRO A 284 -39.35 -6.65 -2.03
C PRO A 284 -38.88 -7.95 -1.37
N SER A 285 -37.88 -8.61 -1.97
CA SER A 285 -37.30 -9.88 -1.54
C SER A 285 -35.82 -9.77 -1.17
N ALA A 286 -35.38 -8.61 -0.66
CA ALA A 286 -33.98 -8.39 -0.27
C ALA A 286 -33.53 -9.41 0.80
N SER A 287 -32.37 -10.03 0.57
CA SER A 287 -31.76 -11.00 1.48
C SER A 287 -30.58 -10.36 2.23
N PRO A 288 -30.33 -10.75 3.49
CA PRO A 288 -29.08 -10.40 4.18
C PRO A 288 -27.81 -10.90 3.48
N ALA A 289 -27.93 -11.88 2.57
CA ALA A 289 -26.84 -12.39 1.76
C ALA A 289 -26.63 -11.60 0.44
N ASP A 290 -27.51 -10.64 0.14
CA ASP A 290 -27.31 -9.78 -1.03
C ASP A 290 -26.08 -8.90 -0.83
N LEU A 291 -25.31 -8.75 -1.89
CA LEU A 291 -24.09 -7.93 -1.93
C LEU A 291 -24.31 -6.74 -2.85
N TRP A 292 -23.96 -5.55 -2.40
CA TRP A 292 -24.30 -4.29 -3.06
C TRP A 292 -23.04 -3.46 -3.33
N THR A 293 -22.97 -2.80 -4.48
CA THR A 293 -21.94 -1.80 -4.75
C THR A 293 -22.45 -0.68 -5.66
N LEU A 294 -21.71 0.43 -5.69
CA LEU A 294 -21.98 1.57 -6.55
C LEU A 294 -20.76 1.81 -7.44
N VAL A 295 -20.93 1.66 -8.74
CA VAL A 295 -19.83 1.76 -9.70
C VAL A 295 -20.37 2.06 -11.10
N ASP A 296 -19.62 2.81 -11.89
CA ASP A 296 -19.88 2.95 -13.32
C ASP A 296 -19.54 1.62 -14.01
N THR A 297 -20.56 0.92 -14.52
CA THR A 297 -20.36 -0.37 -15.18
C THR A 297 -20.08 -0.25 -16.66
N THR A 298 -20.37 0.90 -17.28
CA THR A 298 -20.37 1.09 -18.73
C THR A 298 -19.30 2.07 -19.24
N GLY A 299 -18.57 2.72 -18.32
CA GLY A 299 -17.55 3.71 -18.65
C GLY A 299 -18.11 5.08 -19.03
N ASP A 300 -19.40 5.34 -18.79
CA ASP A 300 -20.07 6.59 -19.16
C ASP A 300 -19.92 7.71 -18.08
N SER A 301 -19.09 7.44 -17.07
CA SER A 301 -18.87 8.27 -15.88
C SER A 301 -20.11 8.47 -15.00
N LYS A 302 -21.16 7.66 -15.18
CA LYS A 302 -22.32 7.63 -14.29
C LYS A 302 -22.32 6.34 -13.50
N PRO A 303 -22.40 6.43 -12.15
CA PRO A 303 -22.48 5.22 -11.36
C PRO A 303 -23.79 4.48 -11.65
N ASP A 304 -23.75 3.16 -11.50
CA ASP A 304 -24.88 2.25 -11.39
C ASP A 304 -24.89 1.59 -10.01
N VAL A 305 -26.08 1.23 -9.54
CA VAL A 305 -26.24 0.31 -8.41
C VAL A 305 -26.17 -1.11 -8.93
N VAL A 306 -25.20 -1.89 -8.45
CA VAL A 306 -25.05 -3.32 -8.77
C VAL A 306 -25.31 -4.15 -7.52
N VAL A 307 -26.19 -5.14 -7.65
CA VAL A 307 -26.55 -6.07 -6.57
C VAL A 307 -26.36 -7.51 -7.04
N LEU A 308 -25.58 -8.28 -6.29
CA LEU A 308 -25.55 -9.74 -6.40
C LEU A 308 -26.63 -10.30 -5.46
N SER A 309 -27.77 -10.65 -6.02
CA SER A 309 -28.95 -11.14 -5.30
C SER A 309 -29.09 -12.66 -5.37
N ALA A 310 -30.17 -13.19 -4.79
CA ALA A 310 -30.48 -14.62 -4.83
C ALA A 310 -30.58 -15.16 -6.27
N ASP A 311 -31.12 -14.37 -7.20
CA ASP A 311 -31.45 -14.76 -8.56
C ASP A 311 -30.43 -14.31 -9.62
N GLY A 312 -29.37 -13.60 -9.20
CA GLY A 312 -28.24 -13.24 -10.05
C GLY A 312 -27.79 -11.80 -9.87
N VAL A 313 -27.34 -11.17 -10.96
CA VAL A 313 -26.85 -9.79 -10.98
C VAL A 313 -27.96 -8.86 -11.38
N ARG A 314 -28.19 -7.84 -10.56
CA ARG A 314 -29.19 -6.79 -10.79
C ARG A 314 -28.51 -5.43 -10.89
N VAL A 315 -28.91 -4.65 -11.89
CA VAL A 315 -28.37 -3.31 -12.14
C VAL A 315 -29.50 -2.29 -12.13
N SER A 316 -29.27 -1.15 -11.50
CA SER A 316 -30.15 0.02 -11.55
C SER A 316 -29.33 1.21 -11.96
N SER A 317 -29.74 1.91 -13.01
CA SER A 317 -29.03 3.08 -13.50
C SER A 317 -29.61 4.36 -12.91
N GLN A 318 -28.78 5.39 -12.88
CA GLN A 318 -29.17 6.68 -12.34
C GLN A 318 -30.09 7.45 -13.30
N ASP A 319 -31.22 7.95 -12.79
CA ASP A 319 -32.10 8.86 -13.52
C ASP A 319 -31.65 10.33 -13.43
N ALA A 320 -32.33 11.22 -14.14
CA ALA A 320 -32.02 12.65 -14.15
C ALA A 320 -32.18 13.33 -12.77
N GLY A 321 -32.92 12.72 -11.84
CA GLY A 321 -33.08 13.20 -10.46
C GLY A 321 -32.04 12.64 -9.49
N GLY A 322 -31.10 11.82 -9.97
CA GLY A 322 -30.08 11.17 -9.16
C GLY A 322 -30.56 9.92 -8.41
N THR A 323 -31.78 9.45 -8.69
CA THR A 323 -32.34 8.23 -8.10
C THR A 323 -32.01 7.03 -8.98
N PHE A 324 -31.76 5.87 -8.37
CA PHE A 324 -31.44 4.66 -9.11
C PHE A 324 -32.71 3.84 -9.39
N THR A 325 -32.96 3.54 -10.66
CA THR A 325 -34.17 2.86 -11.11
C THR A 325 -33.86 1.67 -12.03
N PRO A 326 -34.70 0.63 -12.05
CA PRO A 326 -35.91 0.43 -11.24
C PRO A 326 -35.59 0.06 -9.78
N ALA A 327 -36.58 0.21 -8.89
CA ALA A 327 -36.49 -0.27 -7.51
C ALA A 327 -36.14 -1.78 -7.48
N GLY A 328 -35.18 -2.17 -6.65
CA GLY A 328 -34.68 -3.55 -6.60
C GLY A 328 -33.86 -4.00 -7.81
N GLY A 329 -33.65 -3.15 -8.82
CA GLY A 329 -32.79 -3.39 -9.98
C GLY A 329 -33.34 -4.36 -11.03
N LYS A 330 -32.94 -4.13 -12.28
CA LYS A 330 -33.22 -5.01 -13.41
C LYS A 330 -32.28 -6.20 -13.35
N LEU A 331 -32.82 -7.42 -13.41
CA LEU A 331 -32.02 -8.63 -13.55
C LEU A 331 -31.33 -8.63 -14.92
N VAL A 332 -30.00 -8.50 -14.92
CA VAL A 332 -29.17 -8.45 -16.13
C VAL A 332 -28.48 -9.77 -16.43
N LEU A 333 -28.24 -10.59 -15.39
CA LEU A 333 -27.59 -11.88 -15.53
C LEU A 333 -28.09 -12.87 -14.47
N LYS A 334 -28.47 -14.09 -14.88
CA LYS A 334 -28.86 -15.19 -13.97
C LYS A 334 -27.65 -16.03 -13.54
N ALA A 335 -26.66 -15.39 -12.95
CA ALA A 335 -25.43 -16.01 -12.45
C ALA A 335 -24.84 -15.13 -11.33
N PHE A 336 -23.77 -15.59 -10.66
CA PHE A 336 -23.07 -14.88 -9.58
C PHE A 336 -23.91 -14.56 -8.32
N GLY A 337 -25.12 -15.13 -8.26
CA GLY A 337 -26.06 -14.94 -7.16
C GLY A 337 -25.99 -16.04 -6.10
N HIS A 338 -26.42 -15.73 -4.88
CA HIS A 338 -26.33 -16.68 -3.75
C HIS A 338 -27.39 -17.79 -3.79
N GLY A 339 -28.45 -17.66 -4.58
CA GLY A 339 -29.45 -18.70 -4.78
C GLY A 339 -28.96 -19.79 -5.73
N LYS A 340 -29.51 -20.99 -5.58
CA LYS A 340 -29.12 -22.18 -6.36
C LYS A 340 -29.24 -21.97 -7.87
N GLU A 341 -30.31 -21.34 -8.32
CA GLU A 341 -30.58 -21.05 -9.74
C GLU A 341 -29.61 -20.03 -10.35
N ALA A 342 -28.84 -19.31 -9.52
CA ALA A 342 -27.83 -18.34 -9.94
C ALA A 342 -26.40 -18.78 -9.61
N GLY A 343 -26.20 -20.07 -9.28
CA GLY A 343 -24.90 -20.68 -9.02
C GLY A 343 -24.50 -20.81 -7.56
N GLY A 344 -25.33 -20.38 -6.60
CA GLY A 344 -25.09 -20.65 -5.17
C GLY A 344 -23.84 -19.98 -4.58
N TRP A 345 -23.54 -18.74 -5.00
CA TRP A 345 -22.33 -18.03 -4.63
C TRP A 345 -22.33 -17.55 -3.17
N LEU A 346 -21.33 -17.95 -2.39
CA LEU A 346 -21.22 -17.61 -0.97
C LEU A 346 -20.21 -16.47 -0.74
N ALA A 347 -20.58 -15.44 0.02
CA ALA A 347 -19.76 -14.24 0.22
C ALA A 347 -18.42 -14.51 0.94
N ASP A 348 -18.39 -15.48 1.85
CA ASP A 348 -17.22 -15.88 2.64
C ASP A 348 -16.27 -16.82 1.89
N LYS A 349 -16.72 -17.44 0.79
CA LYS A 349 -15.92 -18.40 0.01
C LYS A 349 -15.59 -17.92 -1.39
N HIS A 350 -16.58 -17.36 -2.08
CA HIS A 350 -16.56 -17.09 -3.51
C HIS A 350 -16.48 -15.56 -3.74
N PRO A 351 -15.27 -14.98 -3.83
CA PRO A 351 -15.10 -13.58 -4.15
C PRO A 351 -15.56 -13.32 -5.58
N ARG A 352 -16.17 -12.16 -5.76
CA ARG A 352 -16.62 -11.64 -7.06
C ARG A 352 -16.09 -10.23 -7.22
N PHE A 353 -15.74 -9.88 -8.45
CA PHE A 353 -15.11 -8.62 -8.80
C PHE A 353 -15.86 -8.01 -9.97
N LEU A 354 -15.90 -6.69 -10.00
CA LEU A 354 -16.24 -5.90 -11.18
C LEU A 354 -14.95 -5.26 -11.69
N ALA A 355 -14.56 -5.60 -12.90
CA ALA A 355 -13.25 -5.23 -13.42
C ALA A 355 -13.23 -5.22 -14.95
N ASP A 356 -12.54 -4.25 -15.55
CA ASP A 356 -12.32 -4.20 -17.00
C ASP A 356 -11.24 -5.23 -17.39
N THR A 357 -11.67 -6.40 -17.85
CA THR A 357 -10.76 -7.51 -18.20
C THR A 357 -10.38 -7.53 -19.68
N THR A 358 -11.02 -6.68 -20.49
CA THR A 358 -10.82 -6.56 -21.94
C THR A 358 -10.06 -5.28 -22.33
N GLY A 359 -9.96 -4.32 -21.42
CA GLY A 359 -9.36 -3.00 -21.65
C GLY A 359 -10.26 -2.03 -22.42
N ASP A 360 -11.58 -2.26 -22.45
CA ASP A 360 -12.53 -1.46 -23.22
C ASP A 360 -13.26 -0.38 -22.41
N GLY A 361 -12.90 -0.24 -21.12
CA GLY A 361 -13.46 0.74 -20.20
C GLY A 361 -14.78 0.32 -19.55
N ARG A 362 -15.33 -0.86 -19.88
CA ARG A 362 -16.54 -1.41 -19.24
C ARG A 362 -16.13 -2.46 -18.20
N LEU A 363 -16.98 -2.65 -17.19
CA LEU A 363 -16.69 -3.61 -16.13
C LEU A 363 -17.33 -4.97 -16.43
N ASP A 364 -16.50 -5.99 -16.47
CA ASP A 364 -16.89 -7.39 -16.52
C ASP A 364 -17.12 -7.94 -15.10
N ILE A 365 -17.74 -9.13 -15.02
CA ILE A 365 -17.88 -9.84 -13.75
C ILE A 365 -16.91 -11.01 -13.73
N VAL A 366 -16.03 -11.02 -12.73
CA VAL A 366 -15.11 -12.12 -12.44
C VAL A 366 -15.51 -12.76 -11.12
N GLY A 367 -15.57 -14.08 -11.03
CA GLY A 367 -15.84 -14.76 -9.77
C GLY A 367 -15.04 -16.04 -9.62
N CYS A 368 -14.47 -16.26 -8.43
CA CYS A 368 -13.83 -17.53 -8.08
C CYS A 368 -14.86 -18.40 -7.33
N HIS A 369 -15.37 -19.45 -7.98
CA HIS A 369 -16.31 -20.42 -7.39
C HIS A 369 -15.56 -21.61 -6.79
N ASP A 370 -16.24 -22.72 -6.51
CA ASP A 370 -15.65 -23.94 -5.99
C ASP A 370 -14.66 -24.55 -6.99
N ASP A 371 -15.01 -24.58 -8.28
CA ASP A 371 -14.27 -25.26 -9.35
C ASP A 371 -13.22 -24.39 -10.05
N GLY A 372 -13.29 -23.07 -9.90
CA GLY A 372 -12.30 -22.15 -10.46
C GLY A 372 -12.85 -20.76 -10.80
N VAL A 373 -12.26 -20.11 -11.80
CA VAL A 373 -12.60 -18.74 -12.19
C VAL A 373 -13.62 -18.72 -13.32
N TRP A 374 -14.66 -17.93 -13.13
CA TRP A 374 -15.72 -17.65 -14.09
C TRP A 374 -15.73 -16.17 -14.47
N VAL A 375 -15.89 -15.87 -15.75
CA VAL A 375 -15.95 -14.50 -16.28
C VAL A 375 -17.20 -14.31 -17.13
N SER A 376 -17.90 -13.19 -16.94
CA SER A 376 -18.97 -12.74 -17.81
C SER A 376 -18.60 -11.35 -18.34
N ILE A 377 -18.33 -11.30 -19.64
CA ILE A 377 -17.89 -10.09 -20.36
C ILE A 377 -19.10 -9.23 -20.73
N GLN A 378 -18.94 -7.92 -20.69
CA GLN A 378 -19.94 -6.95 -21.13
C GLN A 378 -19.75 -6.54 -22.60
N ASP A 379 -20.81 -6.63 -23.40
CA ASP A 379 -20.80 -6.11 -24.78
C ASP A 379 -20.87 -4.57 -24.84
N GLU A 380 -20.75 -4.01 -26.04
CA GLU A 380 -20.78 -2.55 -26.28
C GLU A 380 -22.09 -1.86 -25.87
N HIS A 381 -23.16 -2.64 -25.62
CA HIS A 381 -24.47 -2.14 -25.21
C HIS A 381 -24.71 -2.32 -23.70
N GLY A 382 -23.69 -2.71 -22.93
CA GLY A 382 -23.83 -2.91 -21.49
C GLY A 382 -24.44 -4.26 -21.10
N LYS A 383 -24.57 -5.21 -22.04
CA LYS A 383 -25.18 -6.51 -21.76
C LYS A 383 -24.12 -7.55 -21.42
N PHE A 384 -24.32 -8.22 -20.30
CA PHE A 384 -23.46 -9.32 -19.86
C PHE A 384 -23.72 -10.61 -20.67
N ALA A 385 -22.64 -11.23 -21.13
CA ALA A 385 -22.67 -12.55 -21.73
C ALA A 385 -22.93 -13.66 -20.68
N GLY A 386 -23.27 -14.86 -21.13
CA GLY A 386 -23.29 -16.02 -20.23
C GLY A 386 -21.90 -16.24 -19.61
N PRO A 387 -21.79 -16.64 -18.33
CA PRO A 387 -20.50 -16.82 -17.68
C PRO A 387 -19.73 -17.97 -18.35
N LEU A 388 -18.45 -17.73 -18.62
CA LEU A 388 -17.51 -18.72 -19.12
C LEU A 388 -16.56 -19.12 -18.00
N HIS A 389 -16.33 -20.42 -17.85
CA HIS A 389 -15.28 -20.94 -16.99
C HIS A 389 -13.94 -20.80 -17.71
N VAL A 390 -13.00 -20.06 -17.13
CA VAL A 390 -11.76 -19.63 -17.80
C VAL A 390 -10.48 -20.17 -17.16
N LEU A 391 -10.55 -20.70 -15.93
CA LEU A 391 -9.37 -21.20 -15.21
C LEU A 391 -9.73 -22.21 -14.11
N ASP A 392 -9.04 -23.37 -14.10
CA ASP A 392 -9.15 -24.44 -13.10
C ASP A 392 -8.30 -24.18 -11.82
N ASP A 393 -8.37 -22.97 -11.26
CA ASP A 393 -7.66 -22.61 -10.02
C ASP A 393 -8.37 -21.43 -9.32
N PHE A 394 -7.87 -21.00 -8.16
CA PHE A 394 -8.44 -19.98 -7.27
C PHE A 394 -9.79 -20.35 -6.62
N GLY A 395 -10.26 -21.58 -6.85
CA GLY A 395 -11.48 -22.14 -6.28
C GLY A 395 -11.27 -22.98 -5.03
N THR A 396 -12.37 -23.23 -4.31
CA THR A 396 -12.32 -23.94 -3.03
C THR A 396 -11.84 -25.39 -3.18
N ASP A 397 -12.14 -26.03 -4.32
CA ASP A 397 -11.72 -27.40 -4.64
C ASP A 397 -10.20 -27.48 -4.86
N GLN A 398 -9.54 -26.37 -5.21
CA GLN A 398 -8.08 -26.26 -5.32
C GLN A 398 -7.42 -25.82 -4.00
N GLY A 399 -8.17 -25.72 -2.91
CA GLY A 399 -7.66 -25.41 -1.56
C GLY A 399 -7.83 -23.96 -1.12
N TRP A 400 -8.46 -23.11 -1.93
CA TRP A 400 -8.75 -21.71 -1.60
C TRP A 400 -9.99 -21.59 -0.69
N SER A 401 -9.82 -22.01 0.57
CA SER A 401 -10.92 -22.29 1.52
C SER A 401 -11.89 -21.15 1.83
N SER A 402 -11.43 -19.88 1.89
CA SER A 402 -12.28 -18.72 2.17
C SER A 402 -11.63 -17.43 1.68
N VAL A 403 -12.40 -16.35 1.58
CA VAL A 403 -11.89 -15.01 1.23
C VAL A 403 -10.96 -14.42 2.28
N GLU A 404 -11.17 -14.77 3.57
CA GLU A 404 -10.35 -14.30 4.69
C GLU A 404 -9.00 -15.06 4.74
N GLU A 405 -9.06 -16.38 4.59
CA GLU A 405 -7.86 -17.24 4.70
C GLU A 405 -7.00 -17.13 3.43
N HIS A 406 -7.64 -17.07 2.27
CA HIS A 406 -6.98 -17.00 0.97
C HIS A 406 -7.53 -15.82 0.15
N PRO A 407 -7.09 -14.58 0.42
CA PRO A 407 -7.55 -13.41 -0.32
C PRO A 407 -7.07 -13.44 -1.78
N ARG A 408 -7.90 -12.91 -2.69
CA ARG A 408 -7.66 -12.81 -4.14
C ARG A 408 -7.93 -11.37 -4.59
N PHE A 409 -7.16 -10.92 -5.56
CA PHE A 409 -7.19 -9.56 -6.09
C PHE A 409 -7.11 -9.60 -7.60
N LEU A 410 -7.83 -8.69 -8.25
CA LEU A 410 -7.68 -8.35 -9.66
C LEU A 410 -6.88 -7.04 -9.73
N VAL A 411 -5.65 -7.12 -10.23
CA VAL A 411 -4.71 -6.00 -10.22
C VAL A 411 -3.80 -6.06 -11.43
N ARG A 412 -3.44 -4.90 -11.95
CA ARG A 412 -2.47 -4.80 -13.05
C ARG A 412 -1.06 -5.01 -12.48
N THR A 413 -0.35 -6.08 -12.84
CA THR A 413 1.04 -6.29 -12.36
C THR A 413 2.12 -5.74 -13.30
N THR A 414 1.69 -5.02 -14.34
CA THR A 414 2.53 -4.32 -15.32
C THR A 414 1.85 -3.01 -15.69
N SER A 415 2.60 -1.97 -16.07
CA SER A 415 2.04 -0.62 -16.33
C SER A 415 1.07 -0.55 -17.51
N ASP A 416 1.16 -1.49 -18.45
CA ASP A 416 0.41 -1.53 -19.71
C ASP A 416 -0.35 -2.86 -19.95
N GLY A 417 -0.24 -3.83 -19.03
CA GLY A 417 -0.84 -5.15 -19.20
C GLY A 417 -2.34 -5.21 -18.89
N ALA A 418 -2.94 -6.37 -19.13
CA ALA A 418 -4.29 -6.67 -18.65
C ALA A 418 -4.31 -6.82 -17.11
N LEU A 419 -5.50 -6.90 -16.52
CA LEU A 419 -5.63 -7.26 -15.10
C LEU A 419 -5.22 -8.71 -14.89
N ASP A 420 -4.41 -8.95 -13.87
CA ASP A 420 -4.00 -10.27 -13.43
C ASP A 420 -4.77 -10.68 -12.18
N ILE A 421 -4.88 -11.98 -11.95
CA ILE A 421 -5.35 -12.51 -10.66
C ILE A 421 -4.13 -12.74 -9.78
N VAL A 422 -4.12 -12.11 -8.61
CA VAL A 422 -3.11 -12.32 -7.56
C VAL A 422 -3.82 -12.90 -6.34
N GLY A 423 -3.41 -14.07 -5.87
CA GLY A 423 -4.00 -14.72 -4.72
C GLY A 423 -2.96 -15.20 -3.71
N PHE A 424 -3.33 -15.14 -2.43
CA PHE A 424 -2.53 -15.67 -1.32
C PHE A 424 -3.02 -17.08 -1.00
N GLY A 425 -2.42 -18.07 -1.64
CA GLY A 425 -2.85 -19.47 -1.56
C GLY A 425 -2.20 -20.26 -0.42
N PRO A 426 -2.46 -21.57 -0.35
CA PRO A 426 -1.92 -22.43 0.71
C PRO A 426 -0.38 -22.45 0.76
N GLN A 427 0.29 -22.35 -0.40
CA GLN A 427 1.75 -22.46 -0.53
C GLN A 427 2.46 -21.10 -0.66
N GLY A 428 1.73 -20.02 -0.91
CA GLY A 428 2.30 -18.69 -1.10
C GLY A 428 1.49 -17.83 -2.09
N VAL A 429 2.13 -16.83 -2.69
CA VAL A 429 1.48 -15.94 -3.66
C VAL A 429 1.44 -16.61 -5.04
N VAL A 430 0.24 -16.74 -5.58
CA VAL A 430 -0.05 -17.32 -6.89
C VAL A 430 -0.56 -16.21 -7.81
N VAL A 431 -0.04 -16.17 -9.04
CA VAL A 431 -0.47 -15.20 -10.07
C VAL A 431 -0.90 -15.93 -11.33
N SER A 432 -2.01 -15.48 -11.91
CA SER A 432 -2.46 -15.86 -13.24
C SER A 432 -2.61 -14.60 -14.08
N ARG A 433 -1.88 -14.55 -15.19
CA ARG A 433 -1.78 -13.33 -16.00
C ARG A 433 -2.99 -13.15 -16.91
N GLY A 434 -3.55 -11.95 -16.95
CA GLY A 434 -4.63 -11.63 -17.88
C GLY A 434 -4.14 -11.57 -19.33
N ARG A 435 -5.00 -11.99 -20.25
CA ARG A 435 -4.71 -11.89 -21.71
C ARG A 435 -5.31 -10.64 -22.36
N GLY A 436 -6.18 -9.91 -21.65
CA GLY A 436 -6.86 -8.73 -22.18
C GLY A 436 -8.08 -9.05 -23.05
N ASP A 437 -8.58 -10.29 -22.98
CA ASP A 437 -9.76 -10.76 -23.70
C ASP A 437 -10.79 -11.41 -22.75
N GLY A 438 -10.66 -11.14 -21.45
CA GLY A 438 -11.44 -11.79 -20.39
C GLY A 438 -10.97 -13.20 -20.00
N THR A 439 -9.87 -13.70 -20.58
CA THR A 439 -9.26 -14.97 -20.19
C THR A 439 -7.88 -14.78 -19.54
N PHE A 440 -7.36 -15.85 -18.93
CA PHE A 440 -6.12 -15.83 -18.17
C PHE A 440 -5.13 -16.93 -18.61
N GLU A 441 -3.86 -16.75 -18.29
CA GLU A 441 -2.83 -17.78 -18.39
C GLU A 441 -2.93 -18.80 -17.24
N PRO A 442 -2.34 -20.00 -17.39
CA PRO A 442 -2.20 -20.92 -16.27
C PRO A 442 -1.55 -20.22 -15.05
N SER A 443 -2.08 -20.51 -13.87
CA SER A 443 -1.59 -19.96 -12.60
C SER A 443 -0.17 -20.42 -12.29
N LYS A 444 0.59 -19.58 -11.59
CA LYS A 444 1.97 -19.85 -11.18
C LYS A 444 2.18 -19.41 -9.74
N LEU A 445 2.80 -20.26 -8.93
CA LEU A 445 3.37 -19.86 -7.65
C LEU A 445 4.58 -18.95 -7.91
N VAL A 446 4.46 -17.67 -7.60
CA VAL A 446 5.50 -16.66 -7.87
C VAL A 446 6.31 -16.28 -6.65
N LEU A 447 5.78 -16.56 -5.45
CA LEU A 447 6.48 -16.33 -4.19
C LEU A 447 6.09 -17.41 -3.16
N ASN A 448 7.09 -18.11 -2.62
CA ASN A 448 6.91 -19.13 -1.57
C ASN A 448 6.89 -18.49 -0.17
N ASP A 449 6.01 -17.50 0.00
CA ASP A 449 5.77 -16.75 1.24
C ASP A 449 4.36 -16.15 1.21
N PHE A 450 3.90 -15.57 2.32
CA PHE A 450 2.56 -15.01 2.52
C PHE A 450 1.40 -16.03 2.43
N GLY A 451 1.71 -17.33 2.38
CA GLY A 451 0.76 -18.43 2.36
C GLY A 451 0.61 -19.12 3.71
N LEU A 452 -0.40 -19.99 3.80
CA LEU A 452 -0.70 -20.77 5.00
C LEU A 452 0.49 -21.63 5.45
N ALA A 453 1.23 -22.20 4.50
CA ALA A 453 2.41 -23.02 4.77
C ALA A 453 3.54 -22.24 5.47
N GLN A 454 3.58 -20.91 5.34
CA GLN A 454 4.52 -20.04 6.05
C GLN A 454 3.92 -19.41 7.32
N GLY A 455 2.75 -19.88 7.77
CA GLY A 455 2.08 -19.42 9.00
C GLY A 455 1.14 -18.22 8.80
N TRP A 456 0.94 -17.77 7.57
CA TRP A 456 0.00 -16.67 7.31
C TRP A 456 -1.45 -17.14 7.42
N THR A 457 -2.24 -16.55 8.30
CA THR A 457 -3.67 -16.92 8.49
C THR A 457 -4.56 -15.70 8.40
N GLY A 458 -5.79 -15.88 7.92
CA GLY A 458 -6.76 -14.78 7.78
C GLY A 458 -7.13 -14.12 9.10
N LYS A 459 -7.15 -14.92 10.19
CA LYS A 459 -7.51 -14.44 11.54
C LYS A 459 -6.48 -13.50 12.15
N LYS A 460 -5.21 -13.64 11.78
CA LYS A 460 -4.10 -12.88 12.39
C LYS A 460 -3.53 -11.83 11.45
N HIS A 461 -3.42 -12.16 10.17
CA HIS A 461 -2.55 -11.44 9.25
C HIS A 461 -3.32 -10.86 8.07
N LEU A 462 -3.14 -9.56 7.83
CA LEU A 462 -3.65 -8.91 6.63
C LEU A 462 -2.66 -9.11 5.49
N ARG A 463 -3.16 -9.40 4.29
CA ARG A 463 -2.37 -9.53 3.05
C ARG A 463 -3.02 -8.68 1.98
N ILE A 464 -2.24 -7.77 1.40
CA ILE A 464 -2.71 -6.71 0.53
C ILE A 464 -1.74 -6.60 -0.65
N VAL A 465 -2.26 -6.19 -1.79
CA VAL A 465 -1.46 -5.82 -2.97
C VAL A 465 -1.55 -4.32 -3.15
N ALA A 466 -0.41 -3.62 -3.18
CA ALA A 466 -0.35 -2.17 -3.30
C ALA A 466 1.01 -1.72 -3.83
N ASP A 467 1.06 -0.65 -4.63
CA ASP A 467 2.32 -0.01 -5.01
C ASP A 467 2.85 0.83 -3.83
N VAL A 468 3.80 0.27 -3.08
CA VAL A 468 4.49 0.95 -1.98
C VAL A 468 5.74 1.68 -2.45
N THR A 469 6.18 1.46 -3.69
CA THR A 469 7.39 2.09 -4.22
C THR A 469 7.10 3.37 -5.02
N GLY A 470 5.87 3.50 -5.52
CA GLY A 470 5.43 4.58 -6.41
C GLY A 470 5.90 4.40 -7.84
N ASP A 471 6.24 3.17 -8.26
CA ASP A 471 6.75 2.88 -9.61
C ASP A 471 5.67 2.35 -10.58
N GLY A 472 4.42 2.26 -10.13
CA GLY A 472 3.28 1.75 -10.89
C GLY A 472 3.17 0.22 -10.92
N THR A 473 4.12 -0.50 -10.32
CA THR A 473 4.06 -1.94 -10.15
C THR A 473 3.57 -2.27 -8.74
N PRO A 474 2.53 -3.10 -8.57
CA PRO A 474 2.08 -3.49 -7.25
C PRO A 474 3.11 -4.38 -6.54
N ASP A 475 3.29 -4.11 -5.25
CA ASP A 475 4.04 -4.93 -4.30
C ASP A 475 3.11 -5.83 -3.46
N ILE A 476 3.67 -6.88 -2.87
CA ILE A 476 2.99 -7.71 -1.88
C ILE A 476 3.26 -7.15 -0.49
N VAL A 477 2.20 -6.86 0.27
CA VAL A 477 2.29 -6.34 1.63
C VAL A 477 1.56 -7.26 2.60
N GLY A 478 2.24 -7.66 3.67
CA GLY A 478 1.65 -8.50 4.72
C GLY A 478 1.89 -7.93 6.12
N PHE A 479 0.83 -7.80 6.90
CA PHE A 479 0.89 -7.49 8.33
C PHE A 479 0.99 -8.80 9.11
N GLY A 480 2.22 -9.26 9.34
CA GLY A 480 2.55 -10.53 9.97
C GLY A 480 2.63 -10.47 11.50
N ASP A 481 3.27 -11.48 12.09
CA ASP A 481 3.46 -11.55 13.55
C ASP A 481 4.39 -10.43 14.06
N GLU A 482 5.56 -10.25 13.43
CA GLU A 482 6.62 -9.32 13.85
C GLU A 482 6.45 -7.87 13.35
N GLY A 483 5.51 -7.65 12.43
CA GLY A 483 5.29 -6.35 11.83
C GLY A 483 4.85 -6.43 10.37
N VAL A 484 5.17 -5.40 9.59
CA VAL A 484 4.81 -5.32 8.17
C VAL A 484 5.96 -5.81 7.31
N TRP A 485 5.66 -6.81 6.49
CA TRP A 485 6.54 -7.41 5.49
C TRP A 485 6.13 -6.94 4.10
N VAL A 486 7.12 -6.64 3.27
CA VAL A 486 6.89 -6.25 1.87
C VAL A 486 7.79 -7.09 0.97
N SER A 487 7.22 -7.61 -0.11
CA SER A 487 7.95 -8.20 -1.23
C SER A 487 7.72 -7.35 -2.46
N HIS A 488 8.80 -6.77 -2.99
CA HIS A 488 8.70 -5.75 -4.01
C HIS A 488 8.45 -6.32 -5.41
N GLY A 489 7.56 -5.67 -6.16
CA GLY A 489 7.30 -5.99 -7.56
C GLY A 489 8.45 -5.59 -8.46
N ARG A 490 8.76 -6.41 -9.47
CA ARG A 490 9.70 -6.09 -10.56
C ARG A 490 9.05 -6.07 -11.95
N GLY A 491 7.73 -6.12 -11.97
CA GLY A 491 6.92 -6.26 -13.17
C GLY A 491 6.88 -7.70 -13.72
N GLY A 492 5.84 -8.00 -14.48
CA GLY A 492 5.66 -9.30 -15.13
C GLY A 492 5.56 -10.46 -14.14
N SER A 493 4.85 -10.24 -13.03
CA SER A 493 4.63 -11.23 -11.96
C SER A 493 5.89 -11.72 -11.25
N ARG A 494 6.98 -10.94 -11.26
CA ARG A 494 8.21 -11.23 -10.51
C ARG A 494 8.27 -10.39 -9.24
N PHE A 495 8.61 -11.04 -8.14
CA PHE A 495 8.67 -10.44 -6.81
C PHE A 495 10.02 -10.71 -6.15
N GLU A 496 10.50 -9.76 -5.37
CA GLU A 496 11.70 -9.90 -4.53
C GLU A 496 11.41 -10.79 -3.30
N GLN A 497 12.46 -11.20 -2.60
CA GLN A 497 12.28 -11.82 -1.29
C GLN A 497 11.59 -10.83 -0.33
N ALA A 498 10.67 -11.32 0.49
CA ALA A 498 10.00 -10.51 1.49
C ALA A 498 10.99 -9.94 2.51
N GLN A 499 10.82 -8.66 2.86
CA GLN A 499 11.62 -7.98 3.87
C GLN A 499 10.70 -7.38 4.93
N LEU A 500 11.10 -7.49 6.21
CA LEU A 500 10.45 -6.77 7.30
C LEU A 500 10.77 -5.28 7.19
N VAL A 501 9.76 -4.47 6.87
CA VAL A 501 9.92 -3.03 6.61
C VAL A 501 9.47 -2.14 7.76
N CYS A 502 8.71 -2.69 8.72
CA CYS A 502 8.23 -1.97 9.91
C CYS A 502 7.97 -2.95 11.06
N ARG A 503 8.63 -2.78 12.21
CA ARG A 503 8.43 -3.57 13.45
C ARG A 503 7.25 -3.08 14.29
N SER A 504 6.15 -2.74 13.62
CA SER A 504 4.89 -2.34 14.22
C SER A 504 3.73 -2.82 13.35
N PHE A 505 2.49 -2.63 13.80
CA PHE A 505 1.26 -3.12 13.13
C PHE A 505 1.13 -4.65 13.05
N GLY A 506 2.01 -5.38 13.74
CA GLY A 506 2.07 -6.84 13.77
C GLY A 506 1.25 -7.46 14.89
N TYR A 507 1.02 -8.77 14.81
CA TYR A 507 0.20 -9.51 15.76
C TYR A 507 0.88 -9.68 17.14
N ASN A 508 2.20 -9.85 17.19
CA ASN A 508 2.92 -10.00 18.46
C ASN A 508 2.87 -8.73 19.30
N GLU A 509 2.95 -8.87 20.63
CA GLU A 509 2.83 -7.75 21.57
C GLU A 509 3.99 -6.74 21.44
N ASP A 510 5.20 -7.23 21.14
CA ASP A 510 6.36 -6.40 20.81
C ASP A 510 6.17 -5.65 19.47
N ALA A 511 5.45 -6.23 18.52
CA ALA A 511 5.00 -5.56 17.28
C ALA A 511 3.71 -4.72 17.44
N GLY A 512 3.17 -4.59 18.66
CA GLY A 512 2.06 -3.70 19.00
C GLY A 512 0.70 -4.38 19.20
N GLY A 513 0.61 -5.72 19.12
CA GLY A 513 -0.58 -6.47 19.53
C GLY A 513 -1.80 -6.27 18.61
N TRP A 514 -1.57 -6.09 17.31
CA TRP A 514 -2.64 -5.79 16.35
C TRP A 514 -3.50 -7.01 16.03
N ARG A 515 -4.78 -6.80 15.72
CA ARG A 515 -5.79 -7.87 15.59
C ARG A 515 -6.76 -7.52 14.47
N VAL A 516 -7.00 -8.45 13.56
CA VAL A 516 -7.84 -8.23 12.35
C VAL A 516 -9.28 -7.87 12.72
N ASP A 517 -9.81 -8.49 13.77
CA ASP A 517 -11.18 -8.28 14.26
C ASP A 517 -11.39 -6.95 15.01
N ARG A 518 -10.32 -6.27 15.45
CA ARG A 518 -10.41 -5.07 16.31
C ARG A 518 -9.69 -3.84 15.78
N HIS A 519 -8.58 -4.02 15.07
CA HIS A 519 -7.65 -2.95 14.72
C HIS A 519 -7.53 -2.84 13.19
N PRO A 520 -8.39 -2.02 12.54
CA PRO A 520 -8.26 -1.70 11.13
C PRO A 520 -6.89 -1.11 10.79
N ARG A 521 -6.31 -1.53 9.65
CA ARG A 521 -5.03 -1.05 9.13
C ARG A 521 -5.18 -0.83 7.64
N PHE A 522 -4.75 0.33 7.15
CA PHE A 522 -4.93 0.78 5.78
C PHE A 522 -3.59 1.14 5.17
N LEU A 523 -3.53 1.01 3.84
CA LEU A 523 -2.47 1.62 3.02
C LEU A 523 -3.09 2.79 2.26
N ALA A 524 -2.56 4.00 2.45
CA ALA A 524 -3.04 5.20 1.77
C ALA A 524 -1.92 6.25 1.69
N ASP A 525 -1.78 6.93 0.56
CA ASP A 525 -0.91 8.10 0.46
C ASP A 525 -1.56 9.26 1.23
N ILE A 526 -1.03 9.54 2.43
CA ILE A 526 -1.47 10.65 3.28
C ILE A 526 -0.49 11.83 3.24
N THR A 527 0.57 11.72 2.43
CA THR A 527 1.60 12.75 2.28
C THR A 527 1.53 13.49 0.95
N GLY A 528 0.85 12.91 -0.04
CA GLY A 528 0.74 13.41 -1.40
C GLY A 528 2.00 13.15 -2.24
N ASP A 529 2.84 12.20 -1.84
CA ASP A 529 4.12 11.91 -2.51
C ASP A 529 4.06 10.77 -3.53
N GLY A 530 2.86 10.22 -3.76
CA GLY A 530 2.60 9.14 -4.70
C GLY A 530 2.89 7.74 -4.16
N ARG A 531 3.28 7.58 -2.87
CA ARG A 531 3.48 6.29 -2.23
C ARG A 531 2.50 6.10 -1.08
N VAL A 532 1.99 4.88 -0.93
CA VAL A 532 1.09 4.58 0.19
C VAL A 532 1.86 4.54 1.51
N ASP A 533 1.29 5.16 2.55
CA ASP A 533 1.69 5.08 3.94
C ASP A 533 0.83 4.05 4.71
N ILE A 534 1.22 3.68 5.92
CA ILE A 534 0.42 2.83 6.79
C ILE A 534 -0.38 3.69 7.78
N VAL A 535 -1.69 3.45 7.87
CA VAL A 535 -2.58 4.04 8.88
C VAL A 535 -3.27 2.93 9.67
N GLY A 536 -3.09 2.88 10.99
CA GLY A 536 -3.69 1.86 11.85
C GLY A 536 -4.53 2.46 12.98
N PHE A 537 -5.72 1.91 13.21
CA PHE A 537 -6.60 2.29 14.31
C PHE A 537 -6.42 1.29 15.46
N GLY A 538 -5.51 1.61 16.38
CA GLY A 538 -5.17 0.79 17.54
C GLY A 538 -5.97 1.17 18.80
N GLY A 539 -5.80 0.39 19.87
CA GLY A 539 -6.46 0.64 21.15
C GLY A 539 -6.24 2.07 21.70
N PRO A 540 -4.99 2.59 21.73
CA PRO A 540 -4.73 3.95 22.22
C PRO A 540 -5.13 5.09 21.27
N GLY A 541 -5.35 4.81 19.98
CA GLY A 541 -5.65 5.83 18.99
C GLY A 541 -5.23 5.46 17.57
N VAL A 542 -5.02 6.47 16.72
CA VAL A 542 -4.61 6.29 15.32
C VAL A 542 -3.10 6.44 15.21
N TYR A 543 -2.50 5.42 14.62
CA TYR A 543 -1.08 5.29 14.38
C TYR A 543 -0.79 5.45 12.89
N VAL A 544 0.33 6.09 12.57
CA VAL A 544 0.80 6.26 11.21
C VAL A 544 2.26 5.83 11.11
N ALA A 545 2.62 5.19 10.01
CA ALA A 545 4.00 5.06 9.58
C ALA A 545 4.15 5.54 8.13
N ARG A 546 4.99 6.56 7.95
CA ARG A 546 5.20 7.23 6.67
C ARG A 546 6.14 6.43 5.80
N ASN A 547 5.85 6.35 4.51
CA ASN A 547 6.68 5.63 3.56
C ASN A 547 7.88 6.48 3.13
N LEU A 548 9.07 6.09 3.58
CA LEU A 548 10.33 6.73 3.22
C LEU A 548 11.03 5.99 2.07
N PHE A 549 10.28 5.42 1.13
CA PHE A 549 10.75 4.59 0.01
C PHE A 549 11.26 3.22 0.44
N ARG A 550 10.51 2.17 0.06
CA ARG A 550 10.76 0.76 0.41
C ARG A 550 10.77 0.42 1.91
N ARG A 551 10.62 1.42 2.80
CA ARG A 551 10.46 1.26 4.24
C ARG A 551 9.55 2.32 4.84
N PHE A 552 9.01 2.03 6.03
CA PHE A 552 8.17 2.96 6.76
C PHE A 552 8.88 3.49 8.01
N ARG A 553 8.71 4.77 8.35
CA ARG A 553 9.26 5.41 9.56
C ARG A 553 8.28 6.39 10.19
N THR A 554 8.60 6.82 11.39
CA THR A 554 7.88 7.80 12.19
C THR A 554 8.84 8.84 12.75
N ARG A 555 8.35 10.01 13.19
CA ARG A 555 9.19 11.17 13.54
C ARG A 555 9.33 11.38 15.04
#